data_AF-A0A7S0LSR0-F1
#
_entry.id   AF-A0A7S0LSR0-F1
#
_cell.length_a   1.000
_cell.length_b   1.000
_cell.length_c   1.000
_cell.angle_alpha   90.00
_cell.angle_beta   90.00
_cell.angle_gamma   90.00
#
_symmetry.space_group_name_H-M   'P 1'
#
loop_
_entity.id
_entity.type
_entity.pdbx_description
1 polymer ?
#
loop_
_entity_poly.entity_id
_entity_poly.type
_entity_poly.pdbx_seq_one_letter_code
_entity_poly.pdbx_strand_id
1 'polypeptide(L)'
;VDSYWSGSSRQCVLELELNQAQGQGRIFVFVASESELRVWEDAINTLMQACRSADCPFFGLPSSTPIALSTAQQCPFSASTAPPLPRAVEAENVSAEEQVERTWSNLCKAEQPISAEVIFPGAKELYGEITTASKSYDELLTNRADIKEDVLSPKRICAIGMVCLAEIEWFDQPPQRPRWSGLFSGGSTGVGLLRFSTATAPPMLSSSVLWPCVAFKVPRGGGRPSGNLLFMRKKRGQQSAQFFHKPVATAINEHCQMWQVHIRKTIDSFRKFSRFPTQLGLSDFASAKRDGAAVAPDEIAFPWQLILQPTAAVQETVAAVPGDGPSAFLNQLAQLEEGARMYEVFAAATPWAMDAKVATETNRGLLHVGCMRLRSRVIRSAED
;
A
#
# COMPACT_ATOMS: atom_id res chain seq x y z
N VAL A 1 -2.53 -18.02 21.81
CA VAL A 1 -2.98 -18.93 20.73
C VAL A 1 -4.03 -18.18 19.96
N ASP A 2 -3.74 -17.80 18.72
CA ASP A 2 -4.65 -17.01 17.90
C ASP A 2 -5.20 -17.89 16.79
N SER A 3 -6.53 -17.94 16.60
CA SER A 3 -7.13 -18.73 15.51
C SER A 3 -7.59 -17.83 14.37
N TYR A 4 -7.31 -18.21 13.13
CA TYR A 4 -7.81 -17.56 11.92
C TYR A 4 -8.30 -18.60 10.90
N TRP A 5 -9.11 -18.16 9.95
CA TRP A 5 -9.63 -19.02 8.90
C TRP A 5 -8.76 -18.94 7.64
N SER A 6 -8.42 -20.10 7.07
CA SER A 6 -7.72 -20.24 5.80
C SER A 6 -8.51 -21.19 4.89
N GLY A 7 -9.25 -20.64 3.93
CA GLY A 7 -10.22 -21.40 3.13
C GLY A 7 -11.35 -21.95 3.99
N SER A 8 -11.69 -23.23 3.84
CA SER A 8 -12.66 -23.94 4.69
C SER A 8 -12.08 -24.48 6.00
N SER A 9 -10.81 -24.21 6.28
CA SER A 9 -10.07 -24.81 7.40
C SER A 9 -9.70 -23.76 8.44
N ARG A 10 -9.90 -24.07 9.71
CA ARG A 10 -9.45 -23.23 10.82
C ARG A 10 -7.98 -23.52 11.12
N GLN A 11 -7.16 -22.47 11.12
CA GLN A 11 -5.74 -22.50 11.45
C GLN A 11 -5.56 -21.82 12.80
N CYS A 12 -4.64 -22.30 13.64
CA CYS A 12 -4.24 -21.56 14.84
C CYS A 12 -2.74 -21.32 14.86
N VAL A 13 -2.36 -20.20 15.47
CA VAL A 13 -1.00 -19.77 15.71
C VAL A 13 -0.71 -20.01 17.18
N LEU A 14 0.29 -20.84 17.45
CA LEU A 14 0.84 -21.05 18.79
C LEU A 14 2.19 -20.34 18.88
N GLU A 15 2.28 -19.36 19.77
CA GLU A 15 3.56 -18.72 20.12
C GLU A 15 4.08 -19.30 21.43
N LEU A 16 5.30 -19.84 21.40
CA LEU A 16 6.03 -20.33 22.55
C LEU A 16 7.23 -19.43 22.80
N GLU A 17 7.24 -18.74 23.93
CA GLU A 17 8.37 -17.93 24.37
C GLU A 17 9.20 -18.71 25.39
N LEU A 18 10.42 -19.06 25.00
CA LEU A 18 11.40 -19.69 25.87
C LEU A 18 12.30 -18.62 26.47
N ASN A 19 12.04 -18.29 27.74
CA ASN A 19 12.87 -17.35 28.50
C ASN A 19 14.09 -18.07 29.09
N GLN A 20 15.28 -17.74 28.61
CA GLN A 20 16.53 -18.18 29.24
C GLN A 20 16.96 -17.20 30.34
N ALA A 21 17.55 -17.72 31.42
CA ALA A 21 18.00 -16.94 32.57
C ALA A 21 19.00 -15.81 32.23
N GLN A 22 19.62 -15.83 31.04
CA GLN A 22 20.54 -14.80 30.54
C GLN A 22 19.87 -13.76 29.63
N GLY A 23 18.53 -13.67 29.60
CA GLY A 23 17.81 -12.55 29.00
C GLY A 23 17.68 -12.60 27.46
N GLN A 24 17.94 -13.73 26.82
CA GLN A 24 17.59 -13.95 25.41
C GLN A 24 16.38 -14.90 25.33
N GLY A 25 15.20 -14.32 25.16
CA GLY A 25 13.99 -15.06 24.81
C GLY A 25 14.06 -15.53 23.36
N ARG A 26 13.71 -16.79 23.08
CA ARG A 26 13.44 -17.28 21.72
C ARG A 26 11.95 -17.51 21.57
N ILE A 27 11.35 -16.89 20.55
CA ILE A 27 9.93 -17.08 20.20
C ILE A 27 9.87 -18.08 19.06
N PHE A 28 9.12 -19.15 19.27
CA PHE A 28 8.77 -20.13 18.24
C PHE A 28 7.31 -19.94 17.86
N VAL A 29 7.05 -19.77 16.57
CA VAL A 29 5.71 -19.59 16.02
C VAL A 29 5.36 -20.82 15.20
N PHE A 30 4.30 -21.52 15.59
CA PHE A 30 3.77 -22.68 14.88
C PHE A 30 2.43 -22.32 14.25
N VAL A 31 2.25 -22.67 12.99
CA VAL A 31 0.98 -22.55 12.26
C VAL A 31 0.55 -23.96 11.88
N ALA A 32 -0.62 -24.37 12.35
CA ALA A 32 -1.14 -25.72 12.16
C ALA A 32 -2.66 -25.69 11.96
N SER A 33 -3.18 -26.71 11.29
CA SER A 33 -4.63 -26.96 11.28
C SER A 33 -5.13 -27.33 12.68
N GLU A 34 -6.41 -27.09 12.98
CA GLU A 34 -7.01 -27.38 14.29
C GLU A 34 -6.83 -28.85 14.73
N SER A 35 -6.80 -29.81 13.78
CA SER A 35 -6.49 -31.23 14.06
C SER A 35 -5.02 -31.48 14.40
N GLU A 36 -4.10 -30.77 13.76
CA GLU A 36 -2.66 -30.86 14.06
C GLU A 36 -2.33 -30.19 15.40
N LEU A 37 -3.04 -29.11 15.76
CA LEU A 37 -2.85 -28.43 17.04
C LEU A 37 -3.11 -29.32 18.23
N ARG A 38 -4.09 -30.24 18.18
CA ARG A 38 -4.32 -31.19 19.29
C ARG A 38 -3.13 -32.12 19.48
N VAL A 39 -2.53 -32.60 18.38
CA VAL A 39 -1.33 -33.45 18.41
C VAL A 39 -0.14 -32.66 18.97
N TRP A 40 0.01 -31.39 18.59
CA TRP A 40 1.05 -30.52 19.11
C TRP A 40 0.83 -30.14 20.57
N GLU A 41 -0.42 -29.92 20.99
CA GLU A 41 -0.78 -29.62 22.37
C GLU A 41 -0.46 -30.81 23.27
N ASP A 42 -0.79 -32.04 22.86
CA ASP A 42 -0.40 -33.26 23.56
C ASP A 42 1.12 -33.44 23.60
N ALA A 43 1.83 -33.15 22.49
CA ALA A 43 3.29 -33.22 22.44
C ALA A 43 3.97 -32.17 23.33
N ILE A 44 3.47 -30.94 23.36
CA ILE A 44 3.96 -29.85 24.22
C ILE A 44 3.65 -30.16 25.68
N ASN A 45 2.46 -30.65 26.00
CA ASN A 45 2.10 -31.07 27.35
C ASN A 45 2.98 -32.22 27.81
N THR A 46 3.24 -33.20 26.95
CA THR A 46 4.17 -34.31 27.21
C THR A 46 5.61 -33.82 27.43
N LEU A 47 6.08 -32.89 26.59
CA LEU A 47 7.41 -32.28 26.74
C LEU A 47 7.51 -31.50 28.05
N MET A 48 6.50 -30.69 28.37
CA MET A 48 6.45 -29.91 29.61
C MET A 48 6.34 -30.82 30.85
N GLN A 49 5.66 -31.95 30.74
CA GLN A 49 5.57 -32.93 31.81
C GLN A 49 6.89 -33.70 31.99
N ALA A 50 7.57 -34.06 30.89
CA ALA A 50 8.91 -34.65 30.91
C ALA A 50 9.95 -33.68 31.50
N CYS A 51 9.87 -32.38 31.17
CA CYS A 51 10.71 -31.33 31.76
C CYS A 51 10.44 -31.12 33.26
N ARG A 52 9.24 -31.43 33.75
CA ARG A 52 8.88 -31.38 35.18
C ARG A 52 9.29 -32.65 35.94
N SER A 53 9.34 -33.81 35.27
CA SER A 53 9.64 -35.10 35.91
C SER A 53 11.13 -35.45 35.91
N ALA A 54 11.91 -34.88 34.99
CA ALA A 54 13.36 -34.90 35.11
C ALA A 54 13.76 -33.90 36.20
N ASP A 55 14.68 -34.27 37.10
CA ASP A 55 15.41 -33.36 38.02
C ASP A 55 16.24 -32.35 37.21
N CYS A 56 15.55 -31.50 36.45
CA CYS A 56 16.12 -30.51 35.56
C CYS A 56 16.33 -29.25 36.40
N PRO A 57 17.57 -28.82 36.66
CA PRO A 57 17.88 -27.74 37.61
C PRO A 57 17.46 -26.34 37.12
N PHE A 58 16.64 -26.24 36.08
CA PHE A 58 16.35 -24.99 35.36
C PHE A 58 14.99 -24.34 35.65
N PHE A 59 14.07 -24.98 36.38
CA PHE A 59 12.73 -24.40 36.59
C PHE A 59 12.25 -24.54 38.04
N GLY A 60 12.50 -23.51 38.85
CA GLY A 60 11.75 -23.27 40.08
C GLY A 60 10.56 -22.36 39.81
N LEU A 61 9.39 -22.92 39.49
CA LEU A 61 8.13 -22.17 39.45
C LEU A 61 7.02 -22.93 40.20
N PRO A 62 6.18 -22.23 40.99
CA PRO A 62 5.14 -22.86 41.79
C PRO A 62 4.00 -23.40 40.94
N SER A 63 3.52 -24.58 41.33
CA SER A 63 2.43 -25.32 40.69
C SER A 63 1.06 -24.70 41.03
N SER A 64 0.33 -24.24 40.01
CA SER A 64 -1.13 -24.44 39.79
C SER A 64 -1.76 -23.25 39.05
N THR A 65 -1.93 -23.38 37.74
CA THR A 65 -3.01 -22.67 37.02
C THR A 65 -3.38 -23.49 35.80
N PRO A 66 -4.61 -24.01 35.69
CA PRO A 66 -5.06 -24.65 34.46
C PRO A 66 -5.24 -23.58 33.38
N ILE A 67 -4.72 -23.85 32.18
CA ILE A 67 -4.92 -23.02 31.00
C ILE A 67 -6.35 -23.27 30.50
N ALA A 68 -7.25 -22.32 30.74
CA ALA A 68 -8.61 -22.38 30.20
C ALA A 68 -8.64 -21.77 28.79
N LEU A 69 -9.08 -22.56 27.80
CA LEU A 69 -9.35 -22.10 26.44
C LEU A 69 -10.65 -21.29 26.41
N SER A 70 -10.53 -19.98 26.18
CA SER A 70 -11.66 -19.10 25.84
C SER A 70 -12.11 -19.38 24.40
N THR A 71 -13.39 -19.71 24.23
CA THR A 71 -14.02 -19.92 22.91
C THR A 71 -13.96 -18.64 22.08
N ALA A 72 -13.39 -18.73 20.87
CA ALA A 72 -13.27 -17.61 19.94
C ALA A 72 -14.64 -17.03 19.58
N GLN A 73 -14.82 -15.76 19.96
CA GLN A 73 -15.94 -14.92 19.60
C GLN A 73 -15.86 -14.63 18.09
N GLN A 74 -16.91 -14.96 17.32
CA GLN A 74 -17.05 -14.53 15.93
C GLN A 74 -16.93 -13.00 15.90
N CYS A 75 -15.93 -12.47 15.19
CA CYS A 75 -15.77 -11.02 15.04
C CYS A 75 -16.82 -10.48 14.07
N PRO A 76 -17.77 -9.64 14.51
CA PRO A 76 -18.46 -8.77 13.59
C PRO A 76 -17.42 -7.77 13.06
N PHE A 77 -17.50 -7.40 11.79
CA PHE A 77 -17.06 -6.08 11.35
C PHE A 77 -17.91 -5.07 12.12
N SER A 78 -17.52 -4.77 13.36
CA SER A 78 -18.07 -3.65 14.10
C SER A 78 -17.66 -2.43 13.28
N ALA A 79 -18.67 -1.79 12.66
CA ALA A 79 -18.54 -0.46 12.14
C ALA A 79 -17.87 0.37 13.23
N SER A 80 -16.62 0.75 12.99
CA SER A 80 -15.89 1.65 13.87
C SER A 80 -16.79 2.86 14.06
N THR A 81 -17.13 3.17 15.32
CA THR A 81 -17.80 4.42 15.70
C THR A 81 -16.79 5.56 15.56
N ALA A 82 -16.32 5.78 14.33
CA ALA A 82 -15.53 6.94 14.00
C ALA A 82 -16.37 8.17 14.34
N PRO A 83 -15.79 9.21 14.96
CA PRO A 83 -16.49 10.45 15.25
C PRO A 83 -17.14 10.98 13.96
N PRO A 84 -18.32 11.63 14.07
CA PRO A 84 -18.99 12.22 12.91
C PRO A 84 -18.01 13.15 12.21
N LEU A 85 -17.79 12.89 10.92
CA LEU A 85 -16.87 13.68 10.09
C LEU A 85 -17.25 15.17 10.21
N PRO A 86 -16.27 16.08 10.30
CA PRO A 86 -16.55 17.51 10.23
C PRO A 86 -17.45 17.79 9.01
N ARG A 87 -18.42 18.70 9.18
CA ARG A 87 -19.38 19.06 8.12
C ARG A 87 -18.62 19.21 6.82
N ALA A 88 -18.90 18.32 5.87
CA ALA A 88 -18.32 18.38 4.55
C ALA A 88 -18.50 19.83 4.07
N VAL A 89 -17.40 20.50 3.72
CA VAL A 89 -17.46 21.66 2.82
C VAL A 89 -18.42 21.24 1.73
N GLU A 90 -19.50 22.01 1.51
CA GLU A 90 -20.58 21.65 0.60
C GLU A 90 -19.96 21.17 -0.69
N ALA A 91 -19.91 19.85 -0.86
CA ALA A 91 -19.09 19.27 -1.89
C ALA A 91 -19.76 19.66 -3.19
N GLU A 92 -19.11 20.53 -3.95
CA GLU A 92 -19.66 21.01 -5.21
C GLU A 92 -20.10 19.81 -6.03
N ASN A 93 -21.36 19.82 -6.46
CA ASN A 93 -21.94 18.73 -7.24
C ASN A 93 -21.46 18.81 -8.69
N VAL A 94 -20.14 18.67 -8.87
CA VAL A 94 -19.44 18.69 -10.16
C VAL A 94 -19.17 17.26 -10.61
N SER A 95 -19.18 17.05 -11.93
CA SER A 95 -18.86 15.75 -12.52
C SER A 95 -17.39 15.37 -12.27
N ALA A 96 -17.07 14.08 -12.39
CA ALA A 96 -15.68 13.63 -12.26
C ALA A 96 -14.79 14.26 -13.36
N GLU A 97 -15.32 14.41 -14.56
CA GLU A 97 -14.66 14.99 -15.73
C GLU A 97 -14.33 16.46 -15.50
N GLU A 98 -15.30 17.24 -15.01
CA GLU A 98 -15.11 18.65 -14.67
C GLU A 98 -14.07 18.85 -13.56
N GLN A 99 -14.07 17.97 -12.55
CA GLN A 99 -13.05 17.99 -11.50
C GLN A 99 -11.64 17.73 -12.06
N VAL A 100 -11.49 16.76 -12.96
CA VAL A 100 -10.21 16.48 -13.64
C VAL A 100 -9.78 17.70 -14.45
N GLU A 101 -10.66 18.25 -15.29
CA GLU A 101 -10.37 19.39 -16.16
C GLU A 101 -9.95 20.62 -15.34
N ARG A 102 -10.72 20.96 -14.31
CA ARG A 102 -10.42 22.08 -13.41
C ARG A 102 -9.07 21.91 -12.73
N THR A 103 -8.83 20.74 -12.15
CA THR A 103 -7.58 20.46 -11.43
C THR A 103 -6.39 20.47 -12.38
N TRP A 104 -6.52 19.85 -13.55
CA TRP A 104 -5.48 19.82 -14.57
C TRP A 104 -5.16 21.22 -15.12
N SER A 105 -6.19 22.04 -15.36
CA SER A 105 -6.04 23.44 -15.76
C SER A 105 -5.23 24.24 -14.74
N ASN A 106 -5.51 24.05 -13.44
CA ASN A 106 -4.75 24.71 -12.38
C ASN A 106 -3.29 24.23 -12.32
N LEU A 107 -3.06 22.92 -12.39
CA LEU A 107 -1.70 22.36 -12.44
C LEU A 107 -0.89 22.87 -13.64
N CYS A 108 -1.52 23.02 -14.81
CA CYS A 108 -0.88 23.58 -15.99
C CYS A 108 -0.52 25.06 -15.81
N LYS A 109 -1.34 25.85 -15.10
CA LYS A 109 -1.01 27.26 -14.77
C LYS A 109 0.18 27.35 -13.81
N ALA A 110 0.34 26.35 -12.95
CA ALA A 110 1.45 26.23 -11.99
C ALA A 110 2.66 25.45 -12.54
N GLU A 111 2.73 25.24 -13.87
CA GLU A 111 3.82 24.49 -14.48
C GLU A 111 5.18 25.16 -14.27
N GLN A 112 6.17 24.36 -13.87
CA GLN A 112 7.56 24.76 -13.70
C GLN A 112 8.44 24.14 -14.78
N PRO A 113 9.52 24.83 -15.19
CA PRO A 113 10.54 24.21 -16.02
C PRO A 113 11.12 22.96 -15.36
N ILE A 114 11.30 21.89 -16.13
CA ILE A 114 11.97 20.66 -15.65
C ILE A 114 13.38 20.98 -15.13
N SER A 115 14.05 21.93 -15.77
CA SER A 115 15.39 22.42 -15.40
C SER A 115 15.44 23.26 -14.11
N ALA A 116 14.29 23.62 -13.52
CA ALA A 116 14.29 24.37 -12.27
C ALA A 116 15.02 23.58 -11.16
N GLU A 117 15.68 24.28 -10.25
CA GLU A 117 16.40 23.64 -9.15
C GLU A 117 15.45 22.77 -8.33
N VAL A 118 15.95 21.61 -7.89
CA VAL A 118 15.21 20.63 -7.11
C VAL A 118 15.79 20.62 -5.71
N ILE A 119 15.06 21.19 -4.76
CA ILE A 119 15.46 21.23 -3.36
C ILE A 119 14.71 20.13 -2.62
N PHE A 120 15.43 19.08 -2.23
CA PHE A 120 14.85 18.04 -1.39
C PHE A 120 14.78 18.50 0.08
N PRO A 121 13.70 18.17 0.79
CA PRO A 121 13.65 18.37 2.24
C PRO A 121 14.80 17.65 2.94
N GLY A 122 15.34 18.30 3.98
CA GLY A 122 16.40 17.71 4.79
C GLY A 122 15.89 16.48 5.55
N ALA A 123 16.79 15.53 5.85
CA ALA A 123 16.43 14.31 6.60
C ALA A 123 15.70 14.63 7.92
N LYS A 124 16.12 15.68 8.63
CA LYS A 124 15.47 16.14 9.88
C LYS A 124 14.02 16.56 9.66
N GLU A 125 13.72 17.26 8.55
CA GLU A 125 12.36 17.69 8.21
C GLU A 125 11.49 16.49 7.85
N LEU A 126 12.02 15.55 7.06
CA LEU A 126 11.35 14.28 6.73
C LEU A 126 10.99 13.48 8.00
N TYR A 127 11.93 13.32 8.92
CA TYR A 127 11.67 12.64 10.19
C TYR A 127 10.72 13.41 11.09
N GLY A 128 10.83 14.74 11.10
CA GLY A 128 9.89 15.62 11.79
C GLY A 128 8.47 15.39 11.29
N GLU A 129 8.25 15.35 9.98
CA GLU A 129 6.94 15.06 9.39
C GLU A 129 6.40 13.70 9.88
N ILE A 130 7.16 12.61 9.73
CA ILE A 130 6.70 11.26 10.09
C ILE A 130 6.37 11.15 11.59
N THR A 131 7.20 11.73 12.44
CA THR A 131 7.07 11.61 13.91
C THR A 131 6.03 12.57 14.47
N THR A 132 5.88 13.76 13.90
CA THR A 132 4.93 14.78 14.38
C THR A 132 3.55 14.56 13.79
N ALA A 133 3.42 14.16 12.52
CA ALA A 133 2.15 13.79 11.90
C ALA A 133 1.50 12.57 12.57
N SER A 134 2.29 11.73 13.25
CA SER A 134 1.73 10.65 14.07
C SER A 134 0.87 11.16 15.24
N LYS A 135 1.02 12.42 15.65
CA LYS A 135 0.20 13.07 16.68
C LYS A 135 -1.09 13.68 16.13
N SER A 136 -1.19 13.90 14.82
CA SER A 136 -2.38 14.48 14.16
C SER A 136 -3.00 13.55 13.11
N TYR A 137 -2.83 12.23 13.26
CA TYR A 137 -3.37 11.29 12.28
C TYR A 137 -4.89 11.41 12.09
N ASP A 138 -5.62 11.81 13.12
CA ASP A 138 -7.04 12.14 13.00
C ASP A 138 -7.28 13.34 12.06
N GLU A 139 -6.41 14.36 12.06
CA GLU A 139 -6.44 15.48 11.10
C GLU A 139 -6.13 14.99 9.68
N LEU A 140 -5.18 14.06 9.52
CA LEU A 140 -4.87 13.46 8.22
C LEU A 140 -6.03 12.61 7.66
N LEU A 141 -6.77 11.91 8.53
CA LEU A 141 -7.92 11.10 8.12
C LEU A 141 -9.20 11.91 7.89
N THR A 142 -9.34 13.04 8.58
CA THR A 142 -10.50 13.93 8.47
C THR A 142 -10.38 14.90 7.31
N ASN A 143 -9.15 15.28 6.93
CA ASN A 143 -8.94 16.06 5.72
C ASN A 143 -8.96 15.16 4.47
N ARG A 144 -10.17 14.96 3.93
CA ARG A 144 -10.41 14.26 2.66
C ARG A 144 -10.46 15.20 1.45
N ALA A 145 -10.14 16.48 1.64
CA ALA A 145 -10.16 17.42 0.54
C ALA A 145 -9.10 17.02 -0.48
N ASP A 146 -9.50 16.97 -1.76
CA ASP A 146 -8.59 16.59 -2.84
C ASP A 146 -7.53 17.65 -3.11
N ILE A 147 -7.81 18.89 -2.71
CA ILE A 147 -6.96 20.08 -2.78
C ILE A 147 -7.05 20.78 -1.42
N LYS A 148 -5.90 21.13 -0.85
CA LYS A 148 -5.82 21.96 0.36
C LYS A 148 -5.86 23.41 -0.12
N GLU A 149 -7.00 24.08 0.09
CA GLU A 149 -7.18 25.49 -0.33
C GLU A 149 -6.24 26.45 0.40
N ASP A 150 -5.84 26.10 1.62
CA ASP A 150 -4.91 26.89 2.43
C ASP A 150 -3.53 26.23 2.48
N VAL A 151 -2.52 27.06 2.17
CA VAL A 151 -1.07 26.79 2.17
C VAL A 151 -0.65 25.89 3.32
N LEU A 152 -0.70 24.58 3.09
CA LEU A 152 -0.12 23.60 3.99
C LEU A 152 1.33 23.43 3.59
N SER A 153 2.20 23.44 4.61
CA SER A 153 3.64 23.28 4.51
C SER A 153 4.05 22.36 3.35
N PRO A 154 5.08 22.74 2.56
CA PRO A 154 5.47 22.00 1.38
C PRO A 154 5.61 20.52 1.69
N LYS A 155 5.04 19.69 0.81
CA LYS A 155 5.04 18.24 0.94
C LYS A 155 6.46 17.73 1.19
N ARG A 156 6.66 17.00 2.29
CA ARG A 156 8.00 16.52 2.68
C ARG A 156 8.34 15.18 2.05
N ILE A 157 7.41 14.22 2.09
CA ILE A 157 7.58 12.90 1.47
C ILE A 157 7.03 12.91 0.05
N CYS A 158 7.76 12.33 -0.89
CA CYS A 158 7.42 12.44 -2.30
C CYS A 158 7.34 13.91 -2.75
N ALA A 159 8.17 14.79 -2.18
CA ALA A 159 8.16 16.23 -2.45
C ALA A 159 8.38 16.56 -3.93
N ILE A 160 9.22 15.77 -4.61
CA ILE A 160 9.63 16.02 -5.98
C ILE A 160 8.99 14.98 -6.89
N GLY A 161 8.33 15.45 -7.94
CA GLY A 161 7.65 14.62 -8.91
C GLY A 161 7.20 15.36 -10.16
N MET A 162 6.47 14.64 -11.00
CA MET A 162 5.77 15.19 -12.15
C MET A 162 4.35 14.59 -12.21
N VAL A 163 3.42 15.35 -12.75
CA VAL A 163 1.99 15.02 -12.83
C VAL A 163 1.55 14.93 -14.29
N CYS A 164 0.59 14.09 -14.57
CA CYS A 164 -0.02 13.90 -15.88
C CYS A 164 -1.46 13.41 -15.73
N LEU A 165 -2.21 13.43 -16.82
CA LEU A 165 -3.46 12.70 -16.95
C LEU A 165 -3.16 11.27 -17.36
N ALA A 166 -3.87 10.31 -16.76
CA ALA A 166 -3.77 8.91 -17.12
C ALA A 166 -5.09 8.18 -16.87
N GLU A 167 -5.21 6.98 -17.40
CA GLU A 167 -6.28 6.06 -17.07
C GLU A 167 -5.77 4.63 -16.96
N ILE A 168 -6.51 3.79 -16.23
CA ILE A 168 -6.32 2.35 -16.26
C ILE A 168 -7.45 1.75 -17.08
N GLU A 169 -7.10 1.10 -18.18
CA GLU A 169 -7.97 0.26 -18.98
C GLU A 169 -8.00 -1.14 -18.37
N TRP A 170 -9.17 -1.62 -17.98
CA TRP A 170 -9.36 -2.96 -17.42
C TRP A 170 -9.73 -3.94 -18.52
N PHE A 171 -9.14 -5.13 -18.52
CA PHE A 171 -9.52 -6.17 -19.47
C PHE A 171 -10.85 -6.82 -19.08
N ASP A 172 -11.66 -7.12 -20.09
CA ASP A 172 -13.04 -7.59 -19.94
C ASP A 172 -13.17 -9.11 -19.70
N GLN A 173 -12.10 -9.89 -19.88
CA GLN A 173 -12.24 -11.36 -19.96
C GLN A 173 -12.00 -12.09 -18.63
N PRO A 174 -12.99 -12.83 -18.08
CA PRO A 174 -12.70 -13.93 -17.16
C PRO A 174 -11.90 -15.02 -17.88
N PRO A 175 -10.99 -15.74 -17.20
CA PRO A 175 -10.81 -15.82 -15.75
C PRO A 175 -9.93 -14.70 -15.15
N GLN A 176 -9.49 -13.73 -15.96
CA GLN A 176 -8.42 -12.81 -15.58
C GLN A 176 -8.88 -11.75 -14.56
N ARG A 177 -10.17 -11.42 -14.50
CA ARG A 177 -10.71 -10.43 -13.54
C ARG A 177 -11.85 -11.02 -12.71
N PRO A 178 -11.64 -11.27 -11.40
CA PRO A 178 -12.76 -11.46 -10.47
C PRO A 178 -13.73 -10.28 -10.54
N ARG A 179 -14.98 -10.47 -10.10
CA ARG A 179 -16.00 -9.40 -10.06
C ARG A 179 -15.66 -8.37 -8.99
N TRP A 180 -14.63 -7.57 -9.21
CA TRP A 180 -14.29 -6.42 -8.39
C TRP A 180 -15.27 -5.26 -8.65
N SER A 181 -15.49 -4.47 -7.62
CA SER A 181 -16.53 -3.44 -7.57
C SER A 181 -15.96 -2.02 -7.73
N GLY A 182 -16.84 -1.02 -7.78
CA GLY A 182 -16.47 0.40 -7.77
C GLY A 182 -15.68 0.80 -9.01
N LEU A 183 -14.54 1.48 -8.83
CA LEU A 183 -13.68 1.90 -9.95
C LEU A 183 -12.97 0.72 -10.65
N PHE A 184 -13.04 -0.50 -10.10
CA PHE A 184 -12.57 -1.73 -10.76
C PHE A 184 -13.63 -2.39 -11.66
N SER A 185 -14.91 -2.02 -11.57
CA SER A 185 -15.99 -2.76 -12.23
C SER A 185 -16.19 -2.40 -13.70
N GLY A 186 -15.69 -1.27 -14.18
CA GLY A 186 -15.83 -0.83 -15.58
C GLY A 186 -14.79 -1.46 -16.52
N GLY A 187 -14.84 -1.06 -17.80
CA GLY A 187 -13.73 -1.29 -18.76
C GLY A 187 -12.59 -0.29 -18.60
N SER A 188 -12.79 0.78 -17.84
CA SER A 188 -11.77 1.77 -17.50
C SER A 188 -12.09 2.46 -16.18
N THR A 189 -11.08 3.01 -15.52
CA THR A 189 -11.27 3.97 -14.42
C THR A 189 -11.79 5.33 -14.91
N GLY A 190 -11.72 5.58 -16.22
CA GLY A 190 -11.73 6.90 -16.84
C GLY A 190 -10.45 7.69 -16.51
N VAL A 191 -10.37 8.93 -17.01
CA VAL A 191 -9.20 9.80 -16.80
C VAL A 191 -9.10 10.23 -15.34
N GLY A 192 -7.90 10.18 -14.79
CA GLY A 192 -7.52 10.67 -13.47
C GLY A 192 -6.15 11.35 -13.51
N LEU A 193 -5.69 11.79 -12.34
CA LEU A 193 -4.39 12.43 -12.13
C LEU A 193 -3.37 11.38 -11.67
N LEU A 194 -2.29 11.25 -12.42
CA LEU A 194 -1.18 10.36 -12.11
C LEU A 194 0.05 11.19 -11.76
N ARG A 195 0.66 10.88 -10.62
CA ARG A 195 1.87 11.54 -10.13
C ARG A 195 3.00 10.54 -9.99
N PHE A 196 4.09 10.82 -10.68
CA PHE A 196 5.37 10.15 -10.54
C PHE A 196 6.24 10.91 -9.56
N SER A 197 6.87 10.24 -8.61
CA SER A 197 7.72 10.90 -7.61
C SER A 197 8.75 9.97 -7.02
N THR A 198 9.74 10.54 -6.34
CA THR A 198 10.66 9.76 -5.48
C THR A 198 10.32 10.01 -4.01
N ALA A 199 10.30 8.96 -3.18
CA ALA A 199 9.93 9.09 -1.77
C ALA A 199 10.77 10.14 -1.02
N THR A 200 12.07 10.20 -1.31
CA THR A 200 13.07 11.06 -0.67
C THR A 200 14.19 11.42 -1.67
N ALA A 201 15.15 12.23 -1.22
CA ALA A 201 16.35 12.60 -1.98
C ALA A 201 17.18 11.36 -2.41
N PRO A 202 17.49 11.21 -3.70
CA PRO A 202 18.51 10.29 -4.21
C PRO A 202 19.94 10.70 -3.79
N PRO A 203 20.84 9.76 -3.43
CA PRO A 203 20.57 8.39 -2.98
C PRO A 203 20.12 8.37 -1.52
N MET A 204 19.09 7.59 -1.21
CA MET A 204 18.58 7.52 0.17
C MET A 204 19.43 6.59 1.07
N LEU A 205 19.93 5.49 0.50
CA LEU A 205 20.73 4.48 1.18
C LEU A 205 21.96 4.21 0.34
N SER A 206 23.02 3.68 0.97
CA SER A 206 24.25 3.26 0.28
C SER A 206 24.01 2.31 -0.89
N SER A 207 22.87 1.59 -0.91
CA SER A 207 22.48 0.65 -1.95
C SER A 207 21.26 1.07 -2.77
N SER A 208 20.67 2.25 -2.54
CA SER A 208 19.47 2.72 -3.23
C SER A 208 19.74 4.03 -3.93
N VAL A 209 19.66 4.01 -5.26
CA VAL A 209 19.79 5.21 -6.08
C VAL A 209 18.46 5.96 -6.12
N LEU A 210 17.34 5.28 -6.33
CA LEU A 210 16.02 5.92 -6.49
C LEU A 210 14.96 5.18 -5.68
N TRP A 211 13.92 5.89 -5.21
CA TRP A 211 12.75 5.28 -4.62
C TRP A 211 11.46 5.69 -5.34
N PRO A 212 11.11 5.02 -6.45
CA PRO A 212 9.92 5.35 -7.23
C PRO A 212 8.62 5.16 -6.44
N CYS A 213 7.77 6.18 -6.54
CA CYS A 213 6.42 6.25 -6.03
C CYS A 213 5.49 6.71 -7.16
N VAL A 214 4.37 6.03 -7.31
CA VAL A 214 3.32 6.38 -8.27
C VAL A 214 2.03 6.55 -7.49
N ALA A 215 1.40 7.72 -7.60
CA ALA A 215 0.09 7.98 -7.01
C ALA A 215 -0.91 8.22 -8.12
N PHE A 216 -2.05 7.53 -8.11
CA PHE A 216 -3.12 7.69 -9.08
C PHE A 216 -4.40 8.08 -8.35
N LYS A 217 -4.94 9.24 -8.70
CA LYS A 217 -6.18 9.80 -8.15
C LYS A 217 -7.23 9.84 -9.24
N VAL A 218 -8.39 9.26 -8.97
CA VAL A 218 -9.54 9.23 -9.88
C VAL A 218 -10.69 10.00 -9.23
N PRO A 219 -11.01 11.21 -9.71
CA PRO A 219 -12.15 11.97 -9.25
C PRO A 219 -13.46 11.20 -9.39
N ARG A 220 -14.40 11.46 -8.48
CA ARG A 220 -15.74 10.87 -8.48
C ARG A 220 -16.78 11.97 -8.52
N GLY A 221 -17.87 11.75 -9.23
CA GLY A 221 -19.01 12.66 -9.26
C GLY A 221 -19.75 12.76 -7.92
N GLY A 222 -20.70 13.70 -7.84
CA GLY A 222 -21.62 13.81 -6.71
C GLY A 222 -20.97 14.25 -5.40
N GLY A 223 -19.87 15.02 -5.47
CA GLY A 223 -19.15 15.52 -4.30
C GLY A 223 -18.44 14.42 -3.48
N ARG A 224 -18.25 13.23 -4.06
CA ARG A 224 -17.60 12.11 -3.36
C ARG A 224 -16.08 12.23 -3.45
N PRO A 225 -15.33 11.92 -2.37
CA PRO A 225 -13.86 11.94 -2.43
C PRO A 225 -13.31 11.05 -3.54
N SER A 226 -12.22 11.49 -4.17
CA SER A 226 -11.52 10.72 -5.21
C SER A 226 -11.10 9.33 -4.74
N GLY A 227 -11.09 8.37 -5.67
CA GLY A 227 -10.46 7.08 -5.46
C GLY A 227 -8.95 7.22 -5.59
N ASN A 228 -8.20 6.84 -4.55
CA ASN A 228 -6.76 7.02 -4.50
C ASN A 228 -6.03 5.67 -4.49
N LEU A 229 -5.02 5.53 -5.34
CA LEU A 229 -4.08 4.42 -5.33
C LEU A 229 -2.66 4.96 -5.12
N LEU A 230 -1.92 4.34 -4.22
CA LEU A 230 -0.50 4.62 -4.02
C LEU A 230 0.29 3.34 -4.29
N PHE A 231 1.22 3.42 -5.22
CA PHE A 231 2.15 2.36 -5.56
C PHE A 231 3.55 2.79 -5.18
N MET A 232 4.28 1.89 -4.54
CA MET A 232 5.67 2.13 -4.19
C MET A 232 6.53 0.95 -4.59
N ARG A 233 7.80 1.23 -4.87
CA ARG A 233 8.81 0.18 -4.93
C ARG A 233 9.05 -0.41 -3.53
N LYS A 234 9.70 -1.58 -3.47
CA LYS A 234 10.22 -2.18 -2.23
C LYS A 234 10.87 -1.11 -1.34
N LYS A 235 10.81 -1.30 -0.03
CA LYS A 235 11.29 -0.33 0.98
C LYS A 235 12.76 0.08 0.91
N ARG A 236 13.55 -0.59 0.08
CA ARG A 236 14.96 -0.27 -0.16
C ARG A 236 15.15 0.53 -1.45
N GLY A 237 14.08 1.06 -2.03
CA GLY A 237 14.11 1.66 -3.36
C GLY A 237 14.63 0.68 -4.42
N GLN A 238 15.48 1.18 -5.30
CA GLN A 238 16.13 0.43 -6.36
C GLN A 238 17.54 0.96 -6.62
N GLN A 239 18.41 0.06 -7.10
CA GLN A 239 19.80 0.36 -7.45
C GLN A 239 19.95 1.12 -8.77
N SER A 240 18.87 1.24 -9.55
CA SER A 240 18.88 1.96 -10.82
C SER A 240 18.36 3.38 -10.65
N ALA A 241 18.98 4.34 -11.35
CA ALA A 241 18.47 5.69 -11.52
C ALA A 241 17.28 5.77 -12.47
N GLN A 242 16.96 4.70 -13.22
CA GLN A 242 15.85 4.68 -14.16
C GLN A 242 14.50 4.48 -13.44
N PHE A 243 13.58 5.43 -13.56
CA PHE A 243 12.29 5.38 -12.87
C PHE A 243 11.50 4.09 -13.14
N PHE A 244 11.48 3.66 -14.40
CA PHE A 244 10.77 2.48 -14.88
C PHE A 244 11.58 1.16 -14.82
N HIS A 245 12.66 1.11 -14.03
CA HIS A 245 13.51 -0.08 -13.99
C HIS A 245 12.83 -1.30 -13.38
N LYS A 246 11.97 -1.11 -12.36
CA LYS A 246 11.30 -2.19 -11.62
C LYS A 246 9.82 -1.89 -11.38
N PRO A 247 9.01 -2.93 -11.12
CA PRO A 247 7.61 -2.75 -10.76
C PRO A 247 7.42 -2.04 -9.42
N VAL A 248 6.30 -1.32 -9.34
CA VAL A 248 5.75 -0.72 -8.12
C VAL A 248 4.42 -1.38 -7.77
N ALA A 249 4.04 -1.39 -6.49
CA ALA A 249 2.84 -2.08 -6.05
C ALA A 249 2.13 -1.38 -4.89
N THR A 250 0.83 -1.65 -4.72
CA THR A 250 0.00 -1.04 -3.65
C THR A 250 0.20 -1.65 -2.27
N ALA A 251 0.75 -2.87 -2.20
CA ALA A 251 1.13 -3.50 -0.94
C ALA A 251 2.64 -3.38 -0.74
N ILE A 252 3.03 -2.75 0.37
CA ILE A 252 4.43 -2.56 0.75
C ILE A 252 4.81 -3.61 1.81
N ASN A 253 5.91 -4.34 1.61
CA ASN A 253 6.34 -5.36 2.55
C ASN A 253 6.77 -4.75 3.90
N GLU A 254 6.40 -5.36 5.03
CA GLU A 254 6.74 -4.80 6.34
C GLU A 254 8.22 -4.97 6.74
N HIS A 255 8.89 -6.00 6.21
CA HIS A 255 10.27 -6.35 6.54
C HIS A 255 11.31 -5.41 5.91
N CYS A 256 11.61 -4.30 6.60
CA CYS A 256 12.83 -3.53 6.39
C CYS A 256 13.43 -3.16 7.75
N GLN A 257 14.61 -3.71 8.08
CA GLN A 257 15.28 -3.53 9.38
C GLN A 257 15.46 -2.05 9.76
N MET A 258 15.81 -1.18 8.80
CA MET A 258 15.96 0.26 9.05
C MET A 258 14.62 0.96 9.36
N TRP A 259 13.52 0.46 8.81
CA TRP A 259 12.18 1.03 9.06
C TRP A 259 11.59 0.57 10.40
N GLN A 260 12.09 -0.53 10.97
CA GLN A 260 11.57 -1.11 12.22
C GLN A 260 11.78 -0.23 13.45
N VAL A 261 12.71 0.73 13.43
CA VAL A 261 12.93 1.61 14.59
C VAL A 261 12.08 2.88 14.50
N HIS A 262 12.11 3.56 13.35
CA HIS A 262 11.49 4.90 13.23
C HIS A 262 10.05 4.88 12.69
N ILE A 263 9.73 3.99 11.77
CA ILE A 263 8.41 3.93 11.12
C ILE A 263 7.51 2.88 11.75
N ARG A 264 8.06 1.95 12.54
CA ARG A 264 7.27 0.99 13.30
C ARG A 264 6.20 1.67 14.15
N LYS A 265 6.50 2.78 14.82
CA LYS A 265 5.51 3.55 15.57
C LYS A 265 4.36 4.06 14.67
N THR A 266 4.67 4.54 13.48
CA THR A 266 3.67 4.99 12.50
C THR A 266 2.82 3.81 12.00
N ILE A 267 3.45 2.69 11.64
CA ILE A 267 2.75 1.47 11.24
C ILE A 267 1.87 0.94 12.37
N ASP A 268 2.37 0.92 13.61
CA ASP A 268 1.62 0.49 14.80
C ASP A 268 0.42 1.40 15.06
N SER A 269 0.55 2.70 14.81
CA SER A 269 -0.60 3.62 14.81
C SER A 269 -1.61 3.27 13.71
N PHE A 270 -1.16 2.93 12.49
CA PHE A 270 -2.06 2.51 11.41
C PHE A 270 -2.74 1.17 11.68
N ARG A 271 -2.10 0.26 12.43
CA ARG A 271 -2.68 -1.02 12.84
C ARG A 271 -3.95 -0.86 13.69
N LYS A 272 -4.14 0.30 14.32
CA LYS A 272 -5.39 0.63 15.03
C LYS A 272 -6.59 0.80 14.09
N PHE A 273 -6.36 1.18 12.84
CA PHE A 273 -7.40 1.49 11.85
C PHE A 273 -7.55 0.41 10.78
N SER A 274 -6.47 -0.30 10.48
CA SER A 274 -6.45 -1.36 9.48
C SER A 274 -5.56 -2.51 9.93
N ARG A 275 -6.05 -3.75 9.77
CA ARG A 275 -5.22 -4.96 9.92
C ARG A 275 -4.10 -5.02 8.89
N PHE A 276 -4.22 -4.28 7.79
CA PHE A 276 -3.27 -4.23 6.69
C PHE A 276 -2.78 -2.79 6.47
N PRO A 277 -2.01 -2.23 7.41
CA PRO A 277 -1.59 -0.82 7.40
C PRO A 277 -0.68 -0.46 6.21
N THR A 278 -0.14 -1.45 5.50
CA THR A 278 0.71 -1.27 4.33
C THR A 278 -0.02 -1.49 3.00
N GLN A 279 -1.34 -1.69 3.05
CA GLN A 279 -2.21 -1.73 1.89
C GLN A 279 -3.07 -0.47 1.89
N LEU A 280 -2.88 0.35 0.86
CA LEU A 280 -3.51 1.65 0.81
C LEU A 280 -4.44 1.74 -0.40
N GLY A 281 -5.65 2.23 -0.15
CA GLY A 281 -6.55 2.72 -1.19
C GLY A 281 -7.42 1.69 -1.90
N LEU A 282 -7.07 0.40 -1.94
CA LEU A 282 -7.81 -0.60 -2.74
C LEU A 282 -9.29 -0.76 -2.35
N SER A 283 -9.58 -0.84 -1.05
CA SER A 283 -10.96 -0.95 -0.56
C SER A 283 -11.78 0.31 -0.83
N ASP A 284 -11.18 1.50 -0.64
CA ASP A 284 -11.83 2.76 -0.98
C ASP A 284 -12.10 2.83 -2.49
N PHE A 285 -11.11 2.47 -3.31
CA PHE A 285 -11.22 2.44 -4.78
C PHE A 285 -12.39 1.56 -5.26
N ALA A 286 -12.68 0.48 -4.53
CA ALA A 286 -13.78 -0.43 -4.80
C ALA A 286 -15.14 -0.05 -4.19
N SER A 287 -15.16 0.92 -3.27
CA SER A 287 -16.37 1.29 -2.49
C SER A 287 -17.35 2.19 -3.23
N ALA A 288 -16.93 2.79 -4.35
CA ALA A 288 -17.74 3.70 -5.13
C ALA A 288 -17.33 3.70 -6.60
N LYS A 289 -18.31 3.95 -7.47
CA LYS A 289 -18.14 4.11 -8.91
C LYS A 289 -17.68 5.53 -9.25
N ARG A 290 -17.33 5.76 -10.52
CA ARG A 290 -16.85 7.06 -11.04
C ARG A 290 -17.91 8.16 -10.95
N ASP A 291 -19.19 7.81 -11.09
CA ASP A 291 -20.32 8.73 -10.91
C ASP A 291 -20.59 9.11 -9.44
N GLY A 292 -19.87 8.51 -8.49
CA GLY A 292 -20.06 8.72 -7.05
C GLY A 292 -21.01 7.72 -6.39
N ALA A 293 -21.69 6.87 -7.17
CA ALA A 293 -22.59 5.86 -6.63
C ALA A 293 -21.85 4.90 -5.69
N ALA A 294 -22.39 4.70 -4.48
CA ALA A 294 -21.84 3.77 -3.51
C ALA A 294 -22.03 2.33 -3.99
N VAL A 295 -21.05 1.47 -3.71
CA VAL A 295 -21.21 0.01 -3.75
C VAL A 295 -21.75 -0.44 -2.40
N ALA A 296 -22.71 -1.37 -2.39
CA ALA A 296 -23.24 -1.92 -1.15
C ALA A 296 -22.11 -2.64 -0.37
N PRO A 297 -22.04 -2.52 0.98
CA PRO A 297 -20.92 -3.05 1.75
C PRO A 297 -20.61 -4.55 1.53
N ASP A 298 -21.62 -5.37 1.28
CA ASP A 298 -21.53 -6.81 1.00
C ASP A 298 -21.12 -7.14 -0.45
N GLU A 299 -21.18 -6.15 -1.34
CA GLU A 299 -20.75 -6.27 -2.74
C GLU A 299 -19.33 -5.73 -2.97
N ILE A 300 -18.70 -5.12 -1.96
CA ILE A 300 -17.34 -4.57 -2.09
C ILE A 300 -16.33 -5.70 -2.31
N ALA A 301 -15.74 -5.73 -3.50
CA ALA A 301 -14.74 -6.71 -3.89
C ALA A 301 -13.55 -6.02 -4.56
N PHE A 302 -12.34 -6.35 -4.14
CA PHE A 302 -11.09 -5.75 -4.61
C PHE A 302 -9.94 -6.76 -4.58
N PRO A 303 -8.87 -6.55 -5.37
CA PRO A 303 -7.67 -7.39 -5.29
C PRO A 303 -6.94 -7.17 -3.97
N TRP A 304 -6.14 -8.15 -3.56
CA TRP A 304 -5.22 -8.00 -2.43
C TRP A 304 -4.11 -6.99 -2.73
N GLN A 305 -3.62 -6.98 -3.98
CA GLN A 305 -2.54 -6.11 -4.41
C GLN A 305 -2.68 -5.81 -5.90
N LEU A 306 -2.33 -4.59 -6.29
CA LEU A 306 -2.06 -4.22 -7.67
C LEU A 306 -0.58 -3.99 -7.86
N ILE A 307 -0.07 -4.37 -9.03
CA ILE A 307 1.33 -4.23 -9.43
C ILE A 307 1.34 -3.54 -10.78
N LEU A 308 2.07 -2.43 -10.87
CA LEU A 308 2.36 -1.76 -12.14
C LEU A 308 3.72 -2.24 -12.62
N GLN A 309 3.71 -3.05 -13.66
CA GLN A 309 4.89 -3.57 -14.34
C GLN A 309 5.20 -2.67 -15.54
N PRO A 310 6.33 -1.95 -15.56
CA PRO A 310 6.71 -1.13 -16.70
C PRO A 310 6.70 -1.95 -18.00
N THR A 311 6.19 -1.37 -19.08
CA THR A 311 6.27 -1.97 -20.42
C THR A 311 7.70 -1.91 -20.95
N ALA A 312 8.06 -2.83 -21.85
CA ALA A 312 9.38 -2.79 -22.50
C ALA A 312 9.59 -1.45 -23.25
N ALA A 313 8.55 -0.98 -23.95
CA ALA A 313 8.58 0.28 -24.67
C ALA A 313 8.96 1.47 -23.78
N VAL A 314 8.30 1.63 -22.61
CA VAL A 314 8.64 2.75 -21.71
C VAL A 314 10.04 2.62 -21.14
N GLN A 315 10.51 1.39 -20.88
CA GLN A 315 11.87 1.14 -20.40
C GLN A 315 12.92 1.54 -21.44
N GLU A 316 12.69 1.22 -22.70
CA GLU A 316 13.56 1.61 -23.81
C GLU A 316 13.58 3.13 -24.00
N THR A 317 12.41 3.78 -23.99
CA THR A 317 12.29 5.25 -24.08
C THR A 317 13.13 5.95 -23.02
N VAL A 318 13.01 5.53 -21.75
CA VAL A 318 13.75 6.18 -20.67
C VAL A 318 15.22 5.75 -20.57
N ALA A 319 15.58 4.57 -21.08
CA ALA A 319 16.96 4.11 -21.09
C ALA A 319 17.84 4.92 -22.05
N ALA A 320 17.25 5.52 -23.08
CA ALA A 320 17.94 6.41 -24.01
C ALA A 320 18.33 7.77 -23.41
N VAL A 321 17.78 8.12 -22.23
CA VAL A 321 18.06 9.39 -21.55
C VAL A 321 19.27 9.24 -20.63
N PRO A 322 20.39 9.91 -20.91
CA PRO A 322 21.51 9.96 -19.98
C PRO A 322 21.04 10.56 -18.66
N GLY A 323 21.38 9.90 -17.55
CA GLY A 323 20.88 10.29 -16.24
C GLY A 323 21.97 10.29 -15.19
N ASP A 324 22.50 11.49 -14.90
CA ASP A 324 23.34 11.74 -13.74
C ASP A 324 22.61 12.67 -12.75
N GLY A 325 22.82 12.43 -11.47
CA GLY A 325 22.32 13.28 -10.39
C GLY A 325 20.86 13.02 -9.96
N PRO A 326 20.39 13.77 -8.94
CA PRO A 326 19.14 13.50 -8.25
C PRO A 326 17.88 13.83 -9.08
N SER A 327 18.03 14.61 -10.15
CA SER A 327 16.95 15.02 -11.05
C SER A 327 16.87 14.19 -12.34
N ALA A 328 17.76 13.21 -12.53
CA ALA A 328 17.82 12.39 -13.74
C ALA A 328 16.48 11.73 -14.10
N PHE A 329 15.73 11.30 -13.09
CA PHE A 329 14.41 10.68 -13.30
C PHE A 329 13.37 11.66 -13.84
N LEU A 330 13.47 12.97 -13.58
CA LEU A 330 12.56 13.98 -14.13
C LEU A 330 12.75 14.10 -15.65
N ASN A 331 14.01 14.09 -16.11
CA ASN A 331 14.32 14.11 -17.54
C ASN A 331 13.82 12.86 -18.26
N GLN A 332 13.85 11.70 -17.60
CA GLN A 332 13.26 10.46 -18.11
C GLN A 332 11.74 10.55 -18.23
N LEU A 333 11.06 11.06 -17.20
CA LEU A 333 9.60 11.24 -17.21
C LEU A 333 9.14 12.24 -18.29
N ALA A 334 9.96 13.25 -18.58
CA ALA A 334 9.69 14.22 -19.62
C ALA A 334 9.71 13.64 -21.05
N GLN A 335 10.27 12.44 -21.25
CA GLN A 335 10.23 11.75 -22.55
C GLN A 335 8.92 10.99 -22.80
N LEU A 336 8.03 10.91 -21.81
CA LEU A 336 6.79 10.19 -21.97
C LEU A 336 5.82 10.99 -22.84
N GLU A 337 5.40 10.38 -23.94
CA GLU A 337 4.43 10.96 -24.86
C GLU A 337 3.00 10.62 -24.46
N GLU A 338 2.07 11.51 -24.82
CA GLU A 338 0.65 11.24 -24.67
C GLU A 338 0.25 9.95 -25.43
N GLY A 339 -0.64 9.16 -24.85
CA GLY A 339 -1.05 7.86 -25.39
C GLY A 339 -0.08 6.72 -25.06
N ALA A 340 1.10 7.00 -24.50
CA ALA A 340 2.06 5.96 -24.11
C ALA A 340 1.45 4.95 -23.13
N ARG A 341 1.65 3.67 -23.42
CA ARG A 341 1.29 2.57 -22.52
C ARG A 341 2.46 2.33 -21.56
N MET A 342 2.35 2.87 -20.35
CA MET A 342 3.47 2.91 -19.41
C MET A 342 3.59 1.63 -18.58
N TYR A 343 2.45 1.07 -18.17
CA TYR A 343 2.41 -0.10 -17.31
C TYR A 343 1.44 -1.14 -17.80
N GLU A 344 1.85 -2.39 -17.66
CA GLU A 344 0.94 -3.51 -17.50
C GLU A 344 0.46 -3.56 -16.05
N VAL A 345 -0.84 -3.76 -15.86
CA VAL A 345 -1.46 -3.85 -14.53
C VAL A 345 -1.70 -5.30 -14.20
N PHE A 346 -1.02 -5.77 -13.16
CA PHE A 346 -1.23 -7.10 -12.59
C PHE A 346 -1.91 -7.01 -11.24
N ALA A 347 -2.62 -8.06 -10.87
CA ALA A 347 -3.31 -8.17 -9.60
C ALA A 347 -3.05 -9.51 -8.91
N ALA A 348 -2.83 -9.44 -7.60
CA ALA A 348 -2.92 -10.60 -6.73
C ALA A 348 -4.33 -10.64 -6.15
N ALA A 349 -5.10 -11.68 -6.44
CA ALA A 349 -6.43 -11.84 -5.86
C ALA A 349 -6.38 -12.19 -4.36
N THR A 350 -5.27 -12.76 -3.90
CA THR A 350 -5.05 -13.21 -2.51
C THR A 350 -3.60 -13.00 -2.10
N PRO A 351 -3.27 -12.95 -0.79
CA PRO A 351 -1.88 -12.82 -0.31
C PRO A 351 -0.93 -13.92 -0.81
N TRP A 352 -1.44 -15.13 -1.02
CA TRP A 352 -0.67 -16.29 -1.45
C TRP A 352 -0.48 -16.37 -2.96
N ALA A 353 -1.12 -15.51 -3.75
CA ALA A 353 -0.95 -15.47 -5.20
C ALA A 353 0.50 -15.14 -5.63
N MET A 354 1.30 -14.62 -4.69
CA MET A 354 2.72 -14.30 -4.88
C MET A 354 3.66 -15.42 -4.44
N ASP A 355 3.17 -16.50 -3.83
CA ASP A 355 4.00 -17.64 -3.45
C ASP A 355 4.27 -18.49 -4.69
N ALA A 356 5.54 -18.54 -5.10
CA ALA A 356 5.99 -19.28 -6.28
C ALA A 356 5.64 -20.77 -6.22
N LYS A 357 5.53 -21.36 -5.02
CA LYS A 357 5.11 -22.76 -4.85
C LYS A 357 3.61 -22.95 -5.07
N VAL A 358 2.79 -21.98 -4.67
CA VAL A 358 1.33 -22.01 -4.79
C VAL A 358 0.87 -21.64 -6.21
N ALA A 359 1.63 -20.77 -6.87
CA ALA A 359 1.35 -20.30 -8.23
C ALA A 359 1.33 -21.44 -9.27
N THR A 360 2.16 -22.48 -9.09
CA THR A 360 2.24 -23.62 -10.00
C THR A 360 1.08 -24.62 -9.86
N GLU A 361 0.45 -24.70 -8.69
CA GLU A 361 -0.55 -25.74 -8.39
C GLU A 361 -1.99 -25.28 -8.63
N THR A 362 -2.29 -23.99 -8.47
CA THR A 362 -3.69 -23.51 -8.41
C THR A 362 -4.10 -22.57 -9.53
N ASN A 363 -3.20 -22.25 -10.47
CA ASN A 363 -3.43 -21.22 -11.50
C ASN A 363 -3.80 -19.84 -10.90
N ARG A 364 -3.48 -19.60 -9.62
CA ARG A 364 -3.75 -18.36 -8.87
C ARG A 364 -2.54 -17.43 -8.82
N GLY A 365 -1.77 -17.41 -9.91
CA GLY A 365 -0.67 -16.46 -10.05
C GLY A 365 -1.16 -15.02 -10.18
N LEU A 366 -0.24 -14.12 -10.53
CA LEU A 366 -0.60 -12.75 -10.87
C LEU A 366 -1.51 -12.73 -12.10
N LEU A 367 -2.67 -12.10 -11.93
CA LEU A 367 -3.63 -11.90 -13.00
C LEU A 367 -3.24 -10.65 -13.78
N HIS A 368 -3.11 -10.75 -15.10
CA HIS A 368 -2.96 -9.58 -15.97
C HIS A 368 -4.34 -8.97 -16.18
N VAL A 369 -4.61 -7.81 -15.59
CA VAL A 369 -5.97 -7.27 -15.46
C VAL A 369 -6.21 -5.99 -16.23
N GLY A 370 -5.17 -5.40 -16.82
CA GLY A 370 -5.31 -4.17 -17.55
C GLY A 370 -3.98 -3.53 -17.94
N CYS A 371 -4.06 -2.29 -18.39
CA CYS A 371 -2.90 -1.46 -18.65
C CYS A 371 -3.16 0.00 -18.27
N MET A 372 -2.09 0.73 -17.97
CA MET A 372 -2.15 2.17 -17.67
C MET A 372 -1.62 2.96 -18.86
N ARG A 373 -2.43 3.91 -19.33
CA ARG A 373 -2.12 4.78 -20.46
C ARG A 373 -2.04 6.23 -20.05
N LEU A 374 -1.08 6.93 -20.65
CA LEU A 374 -0.94 8.37 -20.50
C LEU A 374 -2.00 9.08 -21.37
N ARG A 375 -2.60 10.14 -20.84
CA ARG A 375 -3.67 10.95 -21.48
C ARG A 375 -3.29 12.42 -21.64
N SER A 376 -2.11 12.81 -21.19
CA SER A 376 -1.50 14.10 -21.46
C SER A 376 0.01 13.99 -21.33
N ARG A 377 0.77 14.98 -21.82
CA ARG A 377 2.20 15.09 -21.47
C ARG A 377 2.39 15.23 -19.96
N VAL A 378 3.55 14.81 -19.48
CA VAL A 378 3.93 14.99 -18.08
C VAL A 378 4.42 16.42 -17.84
N ILE A 379 3.96 17.05 -16.76
CA ILE A 379 4.37 18.38 -16.32
C ILE A 379 4.96 18.34 -14.92
N ARG A 380 5.86 19.27 -14.62
CA ARG A 380 6.28 19.55 -13.25
C ARG A 380 5.42 20.70 -12.72
N SER A 381 4.76 20.54 -11.58
CA SER A 381 3.92 21.58 -10.98
C SER A 381 4.55 22.12 -9.71
N ALA A 382 4.41 23.43 -9.46
CA ALA A 382 4.76 24.07 -8.20
C ALA A 382 3.73 23.79 -7.08
N GLU A 383 2.48 23.57 -7.49
CA GLU A 383 1.33 23.28 -6.63
C GLU A 383 1.24 21.76 -6.43
N ASP A 384 2.15 21.22 -5.62
CA ASP A 384 2.34 19.77 -5.40
C ASP A 384 1.88 19.27 -4.03
#